data_AF-A0A0D8FYX7-F1
#
_entry.id   AF-A0A0D8FYX7-F1
#
_cell.length_a   1.000
_cell.length_b   1.000
_cell.length_c   1.000
_cell.angle_alpha   90.00
_cell.angle_beta   90.00
_cell.angle_gamma   90.00
#
_symmetry.space_group_name_H-M   'P 1'
#
loop_
_entity.id
_entity.type
_entity.pdbx_description
1 polymer ?
#
loop_
_entity_poly.entity_id
_entity_poly.type
_entity_poly.pdbx_seq_one_letter_code
_entity_poly.pdbx_strand_id
1 'polypeptide(L)'
;MTIEQAAKFGIHPGMPGLNGTIPIVKPSTLKIQPTDAYECNQSVCITVTGQGLFVQAWDTKAYFANYTETFETYWLNGKVETTSRSFYAAPGDWAYVDFSPEEYFPNNSQVCNTWFANSGKPCETIYS
;
A
#
# COMPACT_ATOMS: atom_id res chain seq x y z
N MET A 1 -9.11 9.32 -2.69
CA MET A 1 -10.01 8.58 -3.58
C MET A 1 -10.99 7.79 -2.71
N THR A 2 -12.30 7.80 -2.97
CA THR A 2 -13.30 7.02 -2.20
C THR A 2 -13.54 5.63 -2.83
N ILE A 3 -14.19 4.67 -2.14
CA ILE A 3 -14.60 3.38 -2.73
C ILE A 3 -15.39 3.58 -4.03
N GLU A 4 -16.28 4.58 -4.07
CA GLU A 4 -17.10 4.87 -5.25
C GLU A 4 -16.26 5.36 -6.43
N GLN A 5 -15.17 6.08 -6.15
CA GLN A 5 -14.20 6.48 -7.17
C GLN A 5 -13.36 5.28 -7.62
N ALA A 6 -13.00 4.37 -6.71
CA ALA A 6 -12.26 3.15 -7.02
C ALA A 6 -13.08 2.18 -7.88
N ALA A 7 -14.33 1.93 -7.48
CA ALA A 7 -15.25 0.99 -8.13
C ALA A 7 -15.58 1.41 -9.57
N LYS A 8 -15.60 2.72 -9.87
CA LYS A 8 -15.74 3.22 -11.25
C LYS A 8 -14.60 2.79 -12.18
N PHE A 9 -13.43 2.49 -11.61
CA PHE A 9 -12.29 1.93 -12.35
C PHE A 9 -12.21 0.40 -12.23
N GLY A 10 -13.27 -0.26 -11.75
CA GLY A 10 -13.30 -1.72 -11.55
C GLY A 10 -12.49 -2.22 -10.36
N ILE A 11 -11.98 -1.31 -9.52
CA ILE A 11 -11.16 -1.65 -8.35
C ILE A 11 -12.10 -2.13 -7.23
N HIS A 12 -11.89 -3.36 -6.79
CA HIS A 12 -12.61 -3.95 -5.66
C HIS A 12 -11.63 -4.68 -4.73
N PRO A 13 -11.97 -4.86 -3.44
CA PRO A 13 -11.11 -5.59 -2.51
C PRO A 13 -10.73 -6.98 -3.02
N GLY A 14 -9.48 -7.39 -2.77
CA GLY A 14 -8.95 -8.69 -3.17
C GLY A 14 -8.81 -8.86 -4.68
N MET A 15 -8.87 -7.79 -5.46
CA MET A 15 -8.52 -7.84 -6.88
C MET A 15 -7.01 -8.13 -6.99
N PRO A 16 -6.61 -9.21 -7.68
CA PRO A 16 -5.22 -9.49 -7.96
C PRO A 16 -4.61 -8.36 -8.77
N GLY A 17 -3.32 -8.10 -8.51
CA GLY A 17 -2.62 -7.08 -9.23
C GLY A 17 -2.23 -7.43 -10.66
N LEU A 18 -1.52 -6.51 -11.34
CA LEU A 18 -0.87 -6.83 -12.61
C LEU A 18 0.08 -8.03 -12.45
N ASN A 19 0.65 -8.19 -11.26
CA ASN A 19 1.55 -9.31 -10.93
C ASN A 19 0.83 -10.51 -10.29
N GLY A 20 -0.51 -10.52 -10.28
CA GLY A 20 -1.34 -11.66 -9.86
C GLY A 20 -1.42 -11.90 -8.35
N THR A 21 -0.78 -11.06 -7.54
CA THR A 21 -0.71 -11.17 -6.08
C THR A 21 -1.79 -10.33 -5.40
N ILE A 22 -2.25 -10.78 -4.23
CA ILE A 22 -3.17 -10.06 -3.35
C ILE A 22 -2.44 -9.81 -2.03
N PRO A 23 -2.16 -8.54 -1.66
CA PRO A 23 -1.56 -8.16 -0.40
C PRO A 23 -2.28 -8.74 0.82
N ILE A 24 -1.50 -9.11 1.84
CA ILE A 24 -1.99 -9.74 3.06
C ILE A 24 -2.02 -8.70 4.19
N VAL A 25 -2.98 -8.85 5.10
CA VAL A 25 -3.06 -8.01 6.31
C VAL A 25 -2.20 -8.66 7.38
N LYS A 26 -1.20 -7.94 7.89
CA LYS A 26 -0.31 -8.42 8.96
C LYS A 26 -0.49 -7.58 10.24
N PRO A 27 -0.51 -8.20 11.43
CA PRO A 27 -0.44 -7.47 12.69
C PRO A 27 0.92 -6.77 12.85
N SER A 28 0.90 -5.55 13.40
CA SER A 28 2.07 -4.66 13.49
C SER A 28 3.15 -5.20 14.44
N THR A 29 4.34 -5.52 13.89
CA THR A 29 5.56 -5.79 14.66
C THR A 29 6.77 -5.18 13.96
N LEU A 30 7.12 -3.93 14.29
CA LEU A 30 8.24 -3.21 13.68
C LEU A 30 9.57 -3.47 14.40
N LYS A 31 10.57 -3.94 13.66
CA LYS A 31 12.00 -3.69 13.90
C LYS A 31 12.68 -3.39 12.56
N ILE A 32 13.41 -2.28 12.53
CA ILE A 32 13.92 -1.57 11.35
C ILE A 32 15.37 -2.01 11.04
N GLN A 33 15.72 -2.14 9.76
CA GLN A 33 17.07 -1.95 9.25
C GLN A 33 17.08 -1.53 7.76
N PRO A 34 18.10 -0.78 7.30
CA PRO A 34 17.92 0.24 6.27
C PRO A 34 18.42 -0.20 4.88
N THR A 35 17.52 -0.17 3.91
CA THR A 35 17.71 0.39 2.55
C THR A 35 16.37 0.91 2.02
N ASP A 36 15.49 1.27 2.95
CA ASP A 36 14.06 1.45 2.74
C ASP A 36 13.72 2.92 2.49
N ALA A 37 12.77 3.16 1.59
CA ALA A 37 12.09 4.43 1.50
C ALA A 37 10.87 4.42 2.45
N TYR A 38 10.67 5.50 3.19
CA TYR A 38 9.56 5.65 4.12
C TYR A 38 9.02 7.09 4.08
N GLU A 39 7.74 7.20 3.79
CA GLU A 39 7.01 8.47 3.83
C GLU A 39 5.64 8.27 4.49
N CYS A 40 5.18 9.29 5.21
CA CYS A 40 3.80 9.39 5.63
C CYS A 40 3.14 10.62 5.01
N ASN A 41 1.93 10.42 4.51
CA ASN A 41 1.04 11.50 4.13
C ASN A 41 -0.25 11.36 4.94
N GLN A 42 -0.45 12.30 5.86
CA GLN A 42 -1.56 12.26 6.82
C GLN A 42 -1.52 10.97 7.68
N SER A 43 -2.59 10.18 7.67
CA SER A 43 -2.72 8.96 8.46
C SER A 43 -2.26 7.71 7.72
N VAL A 44 -1.67 7.85 6.52
CA VAL A 44 -1.19 6.73 5.69
C VAL A 44 0.32 6.84 5.53
N CYS A 45 1.03 5.73 5.70
CA CYS A 45 2.46 5.63 5.44
C CYS A 45 2.78 4.50 4.47
N ILE A 46 3.84 4.69 3.70
CA ILE A 46 4.43 3.71 2.78
C ILE A 46 5.81 3.30 3.31
N THR A 47 6.16 2.04 3.13
CA THR A 47 7.54 1.55 3.27
C THR A 47 7.88 0.76 2.01
N VAL A 48 8.97 1.10 1.33
CA VAL A 48 9.47 0.32 0.18
C VAL A 48 10.86 -0.19 0.53
N THR A 49 11.03 -1.50 0.55
CA THR A 49 12.30 -2.19 0.83
C THR A 49 12.83 -2.82 -0.46
N GLY A 50 14.09 -2.57 -0.78
CA GLY A 50 14.70 -3.05 -2.01
C GLY A 50 16.12 -2.54 -2.24
N GLN A 51 16.66 -2.83 -3.42
CA GLN A 51 17.98 -2.34 -3.85
C GLN A 51 17.96 -1.95 -5.34
N GLY A 52 18.29 -0.69 -5.62
CA GLY A 52 18.22 -0.12 -6.97
C GLY A 52 16.80 -0.22 -7.53
N LEU A 53 16.64 -0.89 -8.67
CA LEU A 53 15.34 -1.12 -9.29
C LEU A 53 14.57 -2.33 -8.73
N PHE A 54 15.20 -3.14 -7.89
CA PHE A 54 14.56 -4.32 -7.31
C PHE A 54 13.79 -3.95 -6.03
N VAL A 55 12.51 -4.25 -5.98
CA VAL A 55 11.65 -4.07 -4.80
C VAL A 55 11.33 -5.44 -4.22
N GLN A 56 11.78 -5.65 -2.99
CA GLN A 56 11.50 -6.84 -2.21
C GLN A 56 10.14 -6.74 -1.51
N ALA A 57 9.89 -5.59 -0.87
CA ALA A 57 8.63 -5.32 -0.18
C ALA A 57 8.16 -3.89 -0.45
N TRP A 58 6.85 -3.74 -0.52
CA TRP A 58 6.15 -2.49 -0.64
C TRP A 58 4.97 -2.56 0.32
N ASP A 59 5.17 -2.05 1.52
CA ASP A 59 4.22 -2.17 2.61
C ASP A 59 3.52 -0.84 2.88
N THR A 60 2.40 -0.91 3.58
CA THR A 60 1.71 0.28 4.06
C THR A 60 1.11 0.08 5.44
N LYS A 61 0.96 1.19 6.14
CA LYS A 61 0.14 1.27 7.35
C LYS A 61 -0.75 2.49 7.32
N ALA A 62 -1.91 2.39 7.94
CA ALA A 62 -2.78 3.53 8.14
C ALA A 62 -3.45 3.54 9.53
N TYR A 63 -3.55 4.72 10.11
CA TYR A 63 -4.19 4.95 11.40
C TYR A 63 -5.69 5.20 11.23
N PHE A 64 -6.53 4.44 11.93
CA PHE A 64 -7.99 4.59 11.88
C PHE A 64 -8.53 5.06 13.23
N ALA A 65 -9.26 6.18 13.24
CA ALA A 65 -9.90 6.68 14.45
C ALA A 65 -11.17 5.88 14.84
N ASN A 66 -11.83 5.26 13.86
CA ASN A 66 -13.11 4.57 14.03
C ASN A 66 -13.04 3.15 13.48
N TYR A 67 -13.82 2.25 14.08
CA TYR A 67 -14.01 0.89 13.56
C TYR A 67 -14.67 0.96 12.18
N THR A 68 -13.94 0.58 11.13
CA THR A 68 -14.38 0.76 9.74
C THR A 68 -13.87 -0.40 8.90
N GLU A 69 -14.73 -0.91 8.00
CA GLU A 69 -14.28 -1.83 6.95
C GLU A 69 -13.41 -1.04 5.97
N THR A 70 -12.21 -1.55 5.69
CA THR A 70 -11.22 -0.92 4.83
C THR A 70 -10.47 -1.96 4.00
N PHE A 71 -9.72 -1.46 3.03
CA PHE A 71 -8.74 -2.20 2.24
C PHE A 71 -7.73 -1.19 1.69
N GLU A 72 -6.56 -1.69 1.33
CA GLU A 72 -5.49 -0.91 0.71
C GLU A 72 -5.52 -1.01 -0.81
N THR A 73 -5.13 0.07 -1.48
CA THR A 73 -4.85 0.11 -2.93
C THR A 73 -3.41 0.55 -3.21
N TYR A 74 -2.65 -0.32 -3.85
CA TYR A 74 -1.28 -0.07 -4.31
C TYR A 74 -1.31 0.53 -5.71
N TRP A 75 -0.56 1.61 -5.94
CA TRP A 75 -0.55 2.36 -7.21
C TRP A 75 0.83 2.38 -7.85
N LEU A 76 0.96 1.86 -9.06
CA LEU A 76 2.16 1.97 -9.87
C LEU A 76 1.92 2.94 -11.02
N ASN A 77 2.70 4.03 -11.06
CA ASN A 77 2.63 5.07 -12.10
C ASN A 77 1.20 5.61 -12.34
N GLY A 78 0.45 5.80 -11.25
CA GLY A 78 -0.92 6.29 -11.27
C GLY A 78 -1.98 5.26 -11.68
N LYS A 79 -1.60 4.01 -11.95
CA LYS A 79 -2.51 2.89 -12.17
C LYS A 79 -2.58 2.02 -10.93
N VAL A 80 -3.69 1.33 -10.72
CA VAL A 80 -3.75 0.34 -9.65
C VAL A 80 -2.87 -0.84 -10.02
N GLU A 81 -1.91 -1.10 -9.14
CA GLU A 81 -1.09 -2.30 -9.19
C GLU A 81 -1.88 -3.45 -8.60
N THR A 82 -2.34 -3.37 -7.35
CA THR A 82 -3.10 -4.43 -6.65
C THR A 82 -3.93 -3.86 -5.49
N THR A 83 -4.78 -4.69 -4.87
CA THR A 83 -5.54 -4.34 -3.67
C THR A 83 -5.43 -5.43 -2.60
N SER A 84 -5.43 -5.03 -1.33
CA SER A 84 -5.59 -6.00 -0.25
C SER A 84 -7.01 -6.57 -0.23
N ARG A 85 -7.21 -7.65 0.52
CA ARG A 85 -8.56 -8.07 0.92
C ARG A 85 -9.20 -7.00 1.81
N SER A 86 -10.54 -6.98 1.89
CA SER A 86 -11.23 -6.16 2.87
C SER A 86 -11.10 -6.76 4.26
N PHE A 87 -11.01 -5.88 5.25
CA PHE A 87 -10.96 -6.22 6.66
C PHE A 87 -11.42 -5.04 7.50
N TYR A 88 -11.71 -5.28 8.78
CA TYR A 88 -12.06 -4.21 9.69
C TYR A 88 -10.83 -3.69 10.42
N ALA A 89 -10.58 -2.38 10.31
CA ALA A 89 -9.56 -1.71 11.09
C ALA A 89 -10.08 -1.43 12.52
N ALA A 90 -9.27 -1.75 13.51
CA ALA A 90 -9.55 -1.43 14.91
C ALA A 90 -9.43 0.09 15.14
N PRO A 91 -10.32 0.70 15.93
CA PRO A 91 -10.23 2.12 16.26
C PRO A 91 -9.02 2.39 17.15
N GLY A 92 -8.34 3.50 16.90
CA GLY A 92 -7.21 3.96 17.70
C GLY A 92 -5.89 3.24 17.42
N ASP A 93 -5.82 2.42 16.36
CA ASP A 93 -4.65 1.63 16.02
C ASP A 93 -4.24 1.78 14.55
N TRP A 94 -3.02 1.34 14.24
CA TRP A 94 -2.49 1.25 12.89
C TRP A 94 -2.82 -0.10 12.28
N ALA A 95 -3.60 -0.08 11.20
CA ALA A 95 -3.70 -1.22 10.31
C ALA A 95 -2.44 -1.31 9.45
N TYR A 96 -1.97 -2.53 9.16
CA TYR A 96 -0.79 -2.77 8.33
C TYR A 96 -1.08 -3.86 7.29
N VAL A 97 -0.63 -3.61 6.07
CA VAL A 97 -0.76 -4.53 4.93
C VAL A 97 0.61 -4.64 4.29
N ASP A 98 1.01 -5.87 4.02
CA ASP A 98 2.26 -6.17 3.35
C ASP A 98 2.02 -6.62 1.90
N PHE A 99 2.92 -6.19 1.04
CA PHE A 99 2.98 -6.67 -0.34
C PHE A 99 4.45 -6.89 -0.70
N SER A 100 4.78 -8.14 -1.03
CA SER A 100 6.14 -8.53 -1.43
C SER A 100 6.14 -8.90 -2.92
N PRO A 101 6.29 -7.91 -3.82
CA PRO A 101 6.34 -8.19 -5.26
C PRO A 101 7.58 -9.00 -5.67
N GLU A 102 8.70 -8.80 -4.97
CA GLU A 102 10.00 -9.43 -5.26
C GLU A 102 10.39 -9.34 -6.75
N GLU A 103 10.36 -8.13 -7.31
CA GLU A 103 10.59 -7.92 -8.74
C GLU A 103 11.31 -6.60 -9.08
N TYR A 104 11.67 -6.43 -10.35
CA TYR A 104 12.27 -5.21 -10.85
C TYR A 104 11.23 -4.25 -11.41
N PHE A 105 11.31 -3.01 -10.96
CA PHE A 105 10.49 -1.91 -11.45
C PHE A 105 11.25 -1.07 -12.48
N PRO A 106 10.57 -0.50 -13.49
CA PRO A 106 11.20 0.46 -14.39
C PRO A 106 11.80 1.66 -13.63
N ASN A 107 12.91 2.22 -14.14
CA ASN A 107 13.51 3.42 -13.56
C ASN A 107 12.50 4.59 -13.56
N ASN A 108 12.48 5.38 -12.48
CA ASN A 108 11.51 6.44 -12.18
C ASN A 108 10.07 5.95 -12.02
N SER A 109 9.87 4.70 -11.56
CA SER A 109 8.53 4.22 -11.22
C SER A 109 8.05 4.89 -9.94
N GLN A 110 6.87 5.52 -9.99
CA GLN A 110 6.20 6.06 -8.81
C GLN A 110 5.29 5.00 -8.20
N VAL A 111 5.51 4.70 -6.93
CA VAL A 111 4.71 3.76 -6.13
C VAL A 111 3.99 4.53 -5.02
N CYS A 112 2.67 4.37 -4.91
CA CYS A 112 1.87 5.06 -3.88
C CYS A 112 0.88 4.15 -3.18
N ASN A 113 0.48 4.50 -1.97
CA ASN A 113 -0.52 3.77 -1.18
C ASN A 113 -1.75 4.62 -0.89
N THR A 114 -2.94 4.02 -0.88
CA THR A 114 -4.18 4.67 -0.43
C THR A 114 -5.13 3.67 0.20
N TRP A 115 -5.69 4.06 1.34
CA TRP A 115 -6.64 3.25 2.09
C TRP A 115 -8.07 3.72 1.87
N PHE A 116 -9.01 2.78 1.84
CA PHE A 116 -10.43 3.16 1.92
C PHE A 116 -10.78 3.74 3.29
N ALA A 117 -11.69 4.72 3.30
CA ALA A 117 -12.16 5.43 4.48
C ALA A 117 -11.04 6.13 5.28
N ASN A 118 -9.88 6.32 4.67
CA ASN A 118 -8.78 7.09 5.23
C ASN A 118 -8.23 8.06 4.19
N SER A 119 -7.66 9.16 4.67
CA SER A 119 -7.07 10.18 3.81
C SER A 119 -5.55 10.11 3.88
N GLY A 120 -4.92 10.28 2.71
CA GLY A 120 -3.49 10.15 2.54
C GLY A 120 -3.15 9.43 1.25
N LYS A 121 -2.08 9.88 0.59
CA LYS A 121 -1.46 9.19 -0.55
C LYS A 121 0.04 9.44 -0.56
N PRO A 122 0.82 8.80 0.33
CA PRO A 122 2.27 8.88 0.26
C PRO A 122 2.76 8.17 -1.00
N CYS A 123 3.86 8.65 -1.57
CA CYS A 123 4.39 8.15 -2.82
C CYS A 123 5.91 8.15 -2.80
N GLU A 124 6.51 7.03 -3.20
CA GLU A 124 7.95 6.91 -3.38
C GLU A 124 8.30 6.77 -4.86
N THR A 125 9.51 7.18 -5.23
CA THR A 125 10.03 7.00 -6.58
C THR A 125 11.15 5.98 -6.55
N ILE A 126 11.03 4.91 -7.32
CA ILE A 126 12.06 3.90 -7.51
C ILE A 126 13.01 4.38 -8.59
N TYR A 127 14.30 4.45 -8.27
CA TYR A 127 15.36 4.83 -9.19
C TYR A 127 16.65 4.04 -8.93
N SER A 128 17.50 3.94 -9.95
CA SER A 128 18.83 3.30 -9.87
C SER A 128 19.94 4.27 -9.56
#